data_AF-A0A840QF30-F1
#
_entry.id   AF-A0A840QF30-F1
#
_cell.length_a   1.000
_cell.length_b   1.000
_cell.length_c   1.000
_cell.angle_alpha   90.00
_cell.angle_beta   90.00
_cell.angle_gamma   90.00
#
_symmetry.space_group_name_H-M   'P 1'
#
loop_
_entity.id
_entity.type
_entity.pdbx_description
1 polymer ?
#
loop_
_entity_poly.entity_id
_entity_poly.type
_entity_poly.pdbx_seq_one_letter_code
_entity_poly.pdbx_strand_id
1 'polypeptide(L)'
;MLVREVNEHRKAAETLLQAARQAQPGQSFAAAGQTLVRTVIRHGVASKVWADDHATGKRRDLELEEDHAFWVWATVEVLRATGIRVEELLELSHHSFVQYKLPTTGELVPLLQIIPSKTGEERLLVVSPDLAEVLSAISSTASATTPGRSR
;
A
#
# COMPACT_ATOMS: atom_id res chain seq x y z
N MET A 1 -10.61 -15.87 -2.76
CA MET A 1 -11.38 -14.92 -3.59
C MET A 1 -11.00 -13.48 -3.24
N LEU A 2 -11.24 -12.98 -2.01
CA LEU A 2 -10.94 -11.59 -1.63
C LEU A 2 -9.50 -11.11 -1.87
N VAL A 3 -8.50 -11.87 -1.40
CA VAL A 3 -7.06 -11.52 -1.51
C VAL A 3 -6.63 -11.26 -2.95
N ARG A 4 -7.11 -12.12 -3.86
CA ARG A 4 -6.85 -12.00 -5.29
C ARG A 4 -7.49 -10.72 -5.83
N GLU A 5 -8.76 -10.48 -5.52
CA GLU A 5 -9.48 -9.29 -6.01
C GLU A 5 -8.82 -7.98 -5.54
N VAL A 6 -8.42 -7.88 -4.26
CA VAL A 6 -7.76 -6.66 -3.77
C VAL A 6 -6.38 -6.46 -4.37
N ASN A 7 -5.63 -7.54 -4.64
CA ASN A 7 -4.34 -7.45 -5.32
C ASN A 7 -4.49 -7.04 -6.80
N GLU A 8 -5.47 -7.59 -7.51
CA GLU A 8 -5.77 -7.18 -8.89
C GLU A 8 -6.25 -5.72 -8.95
N HIS A 9 -7.06 -5.29 -7.97
CA HIS A 9 -7.47 -3.89 -7.86
C HIS A 9 -6.27 -2.96 -7.65
N ARG A 10 -5.35 -3.31 -6.73
CA ARG A 10 -4.10 -2.57 -6.51
C ARG A 10 -3.28 -2.45 -7.79
N LYS A 11 -3.05 -3.56 -8.51
CA LYS A 11 -2.30 -3.56 -9.78
C LYS A 11 -2.97 -2.71 -10.85
N ALA A 12 -4.30 -2.74 -10.92
CA ALA A 12 -5.07 -1.93 -11.86
C ALA A 12 -4.91 -0.43 -11.56
N ALA A 13 -5.00 -0.03 -10.29
CA ALA A 13 -4.81 1.35 -9.87
C ALA A 13 -3.38 1.84 -10.14
N GLU A 14 -2.37 1.01 -9.84
CA GLU A 14 -0.96 1.29 -10.14
C GLU A 14 -0.75 1.48 -11.65
N THR A 15 -1.29 0.58 -12.47
CA THR A 15 -1.19 0.66 -13.95
C THR A 15 -1.85 1.93 -14.49
N LEU A 16 -3.01 2.32 -13.96
CA LEU A 16 -3.69 3.57 -14.33
C LEU A 16 -2.87 4.81 -13.98
N LEU A 17 -2.35 4.87 -12.75
CA LEU A 17 -1.55 5.99 -12.28
C LEU A 17 -0.28 6.14 -13.12
N GLN A 18 0.41 5.04 -13.43
CA GLN A 18 1.62 5.07 -14.27
C GLN A 18 1.32 5.54 -15.69
N ALA A 19 0.25 5.04 -16.32
CA ALA A 19 -0.16 5.50 -17.65
C ALA A 19 -0.53 6.99 -17.64
N ALA A 20 -1.23 7.45 -16.60
CA ALA A 20 -1.58 8.86 -16.43
C ALA A 20 -0.34 9.74 -16.24
N ARG A 21 0.70 9.28 -15.52
CA ARG A 21 1.98 9.99 -15.33
C ARG A 21 2.76 10.14 -16.63
N GLN A 22 2.62 9.20 -17.57
CA GLN A 22 3.25 9.24 -18.88
C GLN A 22 2.47 10.10 -19.90
N ALA A 23 1.18 10.33 -19.67
CA ALA A 23 0.34 11.15 -20.52
C ALA A 23 0.51 12.66 -20.25
N GLN A 24 0.54 13.46 -21.31
CA GLN A 24 0.53 14.92 -21.22
C GLN A 24 -0.85 15.42 -20.76
N PRO A 25 -0.95 16.58 -20.09
CA PRO A 25 -2.24 17.19 -19.80
C PRO A 25 -3.11 17.37 -21.06
N GLY A 26 -4.35 16.88 -21.01
CA GLY A 26 -5.30 16.86 -22.12
C GLY A 26 -5.19 15.64 -23.03
N GLN A 27 -4.16 14.80 -22.84
CA GLN A 27 -3.97 13.59 -23.64
C GLN A 27 -4.84 12.43 -23.13
N SER A 28 -5.48 11.73 -24.06
CA SER A 28 -6.16 10.45 -23.78
C SER A 28 -5.14 9.33 -23.57
N PHE A 29 -5.40 8.45 -22.61
CA PHE A 29 -4.63 7.25 -22.36
C PHE A 29 -5.56 6.07 -22.04
N ALA A 30 -5.08 4.85 -22.32
CA ALA A 30 -5.80 3.62 -22.04
C ALA A 30 -4.95 2.70 -21.16
N ALA A 31 -5.51 2.24 -20.04
CA ALA A 31 -4.83 1.39 -19.06
C ALA A 31 -5.85 0.64 -18.20
N ALA A 32 -5.51 -0.56 -17.72
CA ALA A 32 -6.38 -1.39 -16.88
C ALA A 32 -7.83 -1.54 -17.40
N GLY A 33 -7.99 -1.65 -18.72
CA GLY A 33 -9.29 -1.77 -19.38
C GLY A 33 -10.13 -0.47 -19.42
N GLN A 34 -9.57 0.67 -19.03
CA GLN A 34 -10.24 1.97 -18.99
C GLN A 34 -9.57 2.96 -19.94
N THR A 35 -10.34 3.89 -20.48
CA THR A 35 -9.84 5.01 -21.28
C THR A 35 -10.20 6.32 -20.58
N LEU A 36 -9.18 7.11 -20.24
CA LEU A 36 -9.31 8.36 -19.49
C LEU A 36 -8.52 9.46 -20.20
N VAL A 37 -8.81 10.71 -19.85
CA VAL A 37 -8.03 11.87 -20.34
C VAL A 37 -7.31 12.52 -19.17
N ARG A 38 -6.01 12.75 -19.31
CA ARG A 38 -5.24 13.45 -18.28
C ARG A 38 -5.78 14.87 -18.13
N THR A 39 -6.18 15.25 -16.92
CA THR A 39 -6.81 16.56 -16.70
C THR A 39 -5.81 17.70 -16.93
N VAL A 40 -6.26 18.74 -17.64
CA VAL A 40 -5.53 20.02 -17.75
C VAL A 40 -5.87 20.91 -16.56
N ILE A 41 -4.90 21.14 -15.67
CA ILE A 41 -5.05 22.06 -14.53
C ILE A 41 -4.56 23.44 -14.96
N ARG A 42 -5.47 24.41 -15.08
CA ARG A 42 -5.14 25.78 -15.53
C ARG A 42 -4.58 26.68 -14.42
N HIS A 43 -4.97 26.43 -13.17
CA HIS A 43 -4.53 27.19 -11.99
C HIS A 43 -4.34 26.24 -10.79
N GLY A 44 -3.18 26.30 -10.14
CA GLY A 44 -2.83 25.46 -8.99
C GLY A 44 -1.52 24.68 -9.15
N VAL A 45 -0.96 24.19 -8.03
CA VAL A 45 0.24 23.35 -8.04
C VAL A 45 -0.13 21.98 -8.59
N ALA A 46 0.55 21.54 -9.65
CA ALA A 46 0.35 20.25 -10.32
C ALA A 46 0.90 19.06 -9.51
N SER A 47 0.62 18.99 -8.20
CA SER A 47 1.12 17.91 -7.36
C SER A 47 0.36 16.60 -7.56
N LYS A 48 -0.91 16.66 -8.00
CA LYS A 48 -1.79 15.48 -8.12
C LYS A 48 -1.99 15.01 -9.54
N VAL A 49 -2.11 13.69 -9.72
CA VAL A 49 -2.44 13.05 -11.01
C VAL A 49 -3.94 12.90 -11.19
N TRP A 50 -4.56 13.92 -11.80
CA TRP A 50 -5.98 13.92 -12.13
C TRP A 50 -6.26 13.37 -13.52
N ALA A 51 -7.33 12.60 -13.66
CA ALA A 51 -7.87 12.18 -14.94
C ALA A 51 -9.40 12.37 -15.01
N ASP A 52 -9.89 12.76 -16.17
CA ASP A 52 -11.31 12.89 -16.47
C ASP A 52 -11.78 11.60 -17.20
N ASP A 53 -12.85 11.01 -16.68
CA ASP A 53 -13.55 9.87 -17.29
C ASP A 53 -14.71 10.40 -18.14
N HIS A 54 -14.59 10.27 -19.46
CA HIS A 54 -15.63 10.71 -20.39
C HIS A 54 -16.90 9.86 -20.35
N ALA A 55 -16.82 8.59 -19.94
CA ALA A 55 -17.98 7.72 -19.86
C ALA A 55 -18.87 8.10 -18.66
N THR A 56 -18.26 8.48 -17.54
CA THR A 56 -18.99 8.83 -16.31
C THR A 56 -19.09 10.34 -16.05
N GLY A 57 -18.33 11.15 -16.78
CA GLY A 57 -18.20 12.60 -16.55
C GLY A 57 -17.47 12.96 -15.26
N LYS A 58 -16.84 12.00 -14.58
CA LYS A 58 -16.19 12.21 -13.28
C LYS A 58 -14.72 12.53 -13.43
N ARG A 59 -14.23 13.42 -12.57
CA ARG A 59 -12.81 13.66 -12.35
C ARG A 59 -12.31 12.76 -11.21
N ARG A 60 -11.16 12.11 -11.42
CA ARG A 60 -10.58 11.10 -10.53
C ARG A 60 -9.17 11.48 -10.10
N ASP A 61 -8.92 11.37 -8.80
CA ASP A 61 -7.59 11.54 -8.21
C ASP A 61 -6.88 10.18 -8.24
N LEU A 62 -6.08 9.93 -9.28
CA LEU A 62 -5.50 8.60 -9.48
C LEU A 62 -4.40 8.28 -8.46
N GLU A 63 -3.81 9.29 -7.81
CA GLU A 63 -2.87 9.05 -6.70
C GLU A 63 -3.61 8.61 -5.45
N LEU A 64 -4.73 9.27 -5.11
CA LEU A 64 -5.54 8.85 -3.97
C LEU A 64 -6.15 7.46 -4.16
N GLU A 65 -6.61 7.15 -5.38
CA GLU A 65 -7.16 5.83 -5.69
C GLU A 65 -6.11 4.72 -5.58
N GLU A 66 -4.88 4.97 -6.03
CA GLU A 66 -3.77 4.02 -5.90
C GLU A 66 -3.34 3.83 -4.45
N ASP A 67 -3.18 4.92 -3.68
CA ASP A 67 -2.86 4.86 -2.25
C ASP A 67 -3.92 4.08 -1.47
N HIS A 68 -5.21 4.34 -1.71
CA HIS A 68 -6.29 3.57 -1.10
C HIS A 68 -6.23 2.08 -1.49
N ALA A 69 -6.03 1.76 -2.77
CA ALA A 69 -5.95 0.37 -3.22
C ALA A 69 -4.74 -0.35 -2.60
N PHE A 70 -3.62 0.35 -2.45
CA PHE A 70 -2.43 -0.13 -1.76
C PHE A 70 -2.73 -0.47 -0.30
N TRP A 71 -3.29 0.46 0.48
CA TRP A 71 -3.57 0.25 1.90
C TRP A 71 -4.61 -0.84 2.15
N VAL A 72 -5.65 -0.93 1.31
CA VAL A 72 -6.64 -2.01 1.38
C VAL A 72 -5.98 -3.37 1.16
N TRP A 73 -5.15 -3.52 0.13
CA TRP A 73 -4.41 -4.76 -0.12
C TRP A 73 -3.47 -5.09 1.04
N ALA A 74 -2.66 -4.13 1.48
CA ALA A 74 -1.68 -4.32 2.55
C ALA A 74 -2.35 -4.76 3.87
N THR A 75 -3.44 -4.10 4.27
CA THR A 75 -4.24 -4.50 5.44
C THR A 75 -4.77 -5.92 5.32
N VAL A 76 -5.35 -6.28 4.17
CA VAL A 76 -5.90 -7.63 3.95
C VAL A 76 -4.82 -8.70 4.00
N GLU A 77 -3.65 -8.46 3.40
CA GLU A 77 -2.53 -9.42 3.42
C GLU A 77 -1.96 -9.60 4.82
N VAL A 78 -1.75 -8.53 5.58
CA VAL A 78 -1.23 -8.64 6.96
C VAL A 78 -2.23 -9.39 7.85
N LEU A 79 -3.52 -9.05 7.79
CA LEU A 79 -4.55 -9.76 8.56
C LEU A 79 -4.65 -11.23 8.17
N ARG A 80 -4.54 -11.55 6.86
CA ARG A 80 -4.54 -12.94 6.37
C ARG A 80 -3.33 -13.72 6.87
N ALA A 81 -2.13 -13.14 6.78
CA ALA A 81 -0.89 -13.82 7.08
C ALA A 81 -0.68 -14.02 8.58
N THR A 82 -1.20 -13.10 9.41
CA THR A 82 -0.92 -13.08 10.86
C THR A 82 -2.11 -13.48 11.72
N GLY A 83 -3.35 -13.31 11.24
CA GLY A 83 -4.56 -13.56 12.01
C GLY A 83 -4.75 -12.63 13.22
N ILE A 84 -4.06 -11.48 13.25
CA ILE A 84 -4.20 -10.47 14.31
C ILE A 84 -5.51 -9.71 14.17
N ARG A 85 -5.93 -9.06 15.26
CA ARG A 85 -7.10 -8.20 15.26
C ARG A 85 -6.77 -6.85 14.61
N VAL A 86 -7.80 -6.16 14.13
CA VAL A 86 -7.63 -4.84 13.48
C VAL A 86 -7.02 -3.81 14.44
N GLU A 87 -7.40 -3.85 15.72
CA GLU A 87 -6.82 -2.98 16.73
C GLU A 87 -5.35 -3.31 17.04
N GLU A 88 -4.92 -4.57 16.90
CA GLU A 88 -3.51 -4.96 17.06
C GLU A 88 -2.69 -4.54 15.85
N LEU A 89 -3.27 -4.60 14.64
CA LEU A 89 -2.67 -4.10 13.41
C LEU A 89 -2.34 -2.60 13.52
N LEU A 90 -3.24 -1.81 14.10
CA LEU A 90 -3.08 -0.36 14.26
C LEU A 90 -1.98 0.03 15.27
N GLU A 91 -1.61 -0.90 16.17
CA GLU A 91 -0.54 -0.72 17.16
C GLU A 91 0.83 -1.22 16.66
N LEU A 92 0.90 -1.78 15.44
CA LEU A 92 2.17 -2.23 14.88
C LEU A 92 3.10 -1.03 14.62
N SER A 93 4.33 -1.15 15.09
CA SER A 93 5.38 -0.16 14.89
C SER A 93 6.70 -0.84 14.52
N HIS A 94 7.74 -0.04 14.24
CA HIS A 94 9.08 -0.59 14.00
C HIS A 94 9.59 -1.48 15.15
N HIS A 95 9.15 -1.22 16.38
CA HIS A 95 9.54 -2.02 17.55
C HIS A 95 8.82 -3.37 17.63
N SER A 96 7.72 -3.54 16.89
CA SER A 96 7.05 -4.83 16.74
C SER A 96 7.86 -5.83 15.92
N PHE A 97 8.92 -5.39 15.22
CA PHE A 97 9.80 -6.28 14.44
C PHE A 97 11.06 -6.61 15.22
N VAL A 98 11.25 -7.90 15.53
CA VAL A 98 12.37 -8.41 16.33
C VAL A 98 13.12 -9.45 15.53
N GLN A 99 14.45 -9.39 15.51
CA GLN A 99 15.26 -10.45 14.89
C GLN A 99 15.61 -11.50 15.93
N TYR A 100 15.31 -12.76 15.65
CA TYR A 100 15.69 -13.89 16.49
C TYR A 100 16.78 -14.71 15.83
N LYS A 101 17.89 -14.91 16.54
CA LYS A 101 18.97 -15.79 16.09
C LYS A 101 18.72 -17.21 16.59
N LEU A 102 18.51 -18.14 15.67
CA LEU A 102 18.36 -19.56 16.00
C LEU A 102 19.61 -20.08 16.72
N PRO A 103 19.50 -20.66 17.92
CA PRO A 103 20.67 -21.09 18.70
C PRO A 103 21.39 -22.29 18.09
N THR A 104 20.71 -23.06 17.25
CA THR A 104 21.26 -24.26 16.60
C THR A 104 21.97 -23.95 15.28
N THR A 105 21.41 -23.08 14.45
CA THR A 105 21.92 -22.78 13.10
C THR A 105 22.62 -21.43 13.00
N GLY A 106 22.37 -20.51 13.94
CA GLY A 106 22.83 -19.13 13.88
C GLY A 106 22.09 -18.25 12.87
N GLU A 107 21.06 -18.77 12.21
CA GLU A 107 20.23 -18.06 11.24
C GLU A 107 19.39 -16.97 11.91
N LEU A 108 19.27 -15.82 11.25
CA LEU A 108 18.42 -14.70 11.71
C LEU A 108 17.03 -14.84 11.11
N VAL A 109 16.03 -15.03 11.97
CA VAL A 109 14.63 -15.14 11.61
C VAL A 109 13.90 -13.88 12.07
N PRO A 110 13.26 -13.12 11.16
CA PRO A 110 12.41 -12.00 11.55
C PRO A 110 11.15 -12.50 12.26
N LEU A 111 10.87 -11.91 13.41
CA LEU A 111 9.67 -12.13 14.21
C LEU A 111 8.84 -10.85 14.28
N LEU A 112 7.53 -11.03 14.33
CA LEU A 112 6.54 -10.00 14.58
C LEU A 112 5.96 -10.19 15.99
N GLN A 113 6.22 -9.23 16.86
CA GLN A 113 5.71 -9.16 18.22
C GLN A 113 4.37 -8.41 18.24
N ILE A 114 3.34 -9.08 18.74
CA ILE A 114 1.99 -8.54 18.90
C ILE A 114 1.75 -8.26 20.37
N ILE A 115 1.67 -6.96 20.71
CA ILE A 115 1.35 -6.48 22.05
C ILE A 115 -0.17 -6.54 22.23
N PRO A 116 -0.69 -7.10 23.35
CA PRO A 116 -2.12 -7.21 23.55
C PRO A 116 -2.76 -5.83 23.77
N SER A 117 -3.87 -5.54 23.08
CA SER A 117 -4.52 -4.22 23.19
C SER A 117 -5.54 -4.12 24.34
N LYS A 118 -6.14 -5.23 24.80
CA LYS A 118 -7.17 -5.21 25.88
C LYS A 118 -7.25 -6.43 26.80
N THR A 119 -7.21 -7.66 26.26
CA THR A 119 -7.42 -8.91 27.02
C THR A 119 -6.62 -10.11 26.46
N GLY A 120 -5.61 -9.84 25.63
CA GLY A 120 -4.82 -10.87 24.95
C GLY A 120 -3.51 -11.20 25.67
N GLU A 121 -2.89 -12.29 25.23
CA GLU A 121 -1.50 -12.64 25.54
C GLU A 121 -0.56 -12.05 24.48
N GLU A 122 0.68 -11.78 24.86
CA GLU A 122 1.73 -11.41 23.91
C GLU A 122 2.04 -12.58 22.96
N ARG A 123 2.15 -12.30 21.66
CA ARG A 123 2.42 -13.32 20.63
C ARG A 123 3.63 -12.94 19.79
N LEU A 124 4.50 -13.92 19.54
CA LEU A 124 5.60 -13.82 18.58
C LEU A 124 5.27 -14.68 17.37
N LEU A 125 5.17 -14.06 16.20
CA LEU A 125 4.89 -14.71 14.93
C LEU A 125 6.14 -14.72 14.06
N VAL A 126 6.46 -15.85 13.44
CA VAL A 126 7.52 -15.90 12.42
C VAL A 126 7.03 -15.16 11.18
N VAL A 127 7.84 -14.23 10.67
CA VAL A 127 7.54 -13.53 9.42
C VAL A 127 7.84 -14.46 8.25
N SER A 128 6.80 -14.91 7.56
CA SER A 128 6.94 -15.70 6.33
C SER A 128 7.48 -14.84 5.18
N PRO A 129 8.04 -15.44 4.11
CA PRO A 129 8.47 -14.70 2.92
C PRO A 129 7.37 -13.80 2.33
N ASP A 130 6.15 -14.34 2.17
CA ASP A 130 4.99 -13.58 1.69
C ASP A 130 4.70 -12.35 2.56
N LEU A 131 4.78 -12.47 3.89
CA LEU A 131 4.57 -11.35 4.79
C LEU A 131 5.73 -10.34 4.71
N ALA A 132 6.97 -10.81 4.55
CA ALA A 132 8.12 -9.94 4.38
C ALA A 132 8.00 -9.06 3.12
N GLU A 133 7.48 -9.60 2.01
CA GLU A 133 7.23 -8.82 0.79
C GLU A 133 6.20 -7.70 1.02
N VAL A 134 5.10 -8.01 1.70
CA VAL A 134 4.05 -7.02 2.04
C VAL A 134 4.61 -5.92 2.93
N LEU A 135 5.39 -6.27 3.96
CA LEU A 135 6.01 -5.32 4.88
C LEU A 135 7.06 -4.44 4.21
N SER A 136 7.82 -5.01 3.26
CA SER A 136 8.75 -4.25 2.43
C SER A 136 8.02 -3.22 1.57
N ALA A 137 6.89 -3.60 0.95
CA ALA A 137 6.05 -2.70 0.18
C ALA A 137 5.45 -1.58 1.06
N ILE A 138 5.00 -1.88 2.28
CA ILE A 138 4.53 -0.85 3.23
C ILE A 138 5.65 0.14 3.57
N SER A 139 6.86 -0.38 3.81
CA SER A 139 8.01 0.45 4.16
C SER A 139 8.44 1.38 3.02
N SER A 140 8.37 0.92 1.76
CA SER A 140 8.70 1.75 0.60
C SER A 140 7.65 2.86 0.37
N THR A 141 6.36 2.56 0.55
CA THR A 141 5.28 3.56 0.49
C THR A 141 5.40 4.59 1.62
N ALA A 142 5.63 4.16 2.87
CA ALA A 142 5.79 5.09 4.00
C ALA A 142 7.00 6.02 3.84
N SER A 143 8.08 5.53 3.21
CA SER A 143 9.26 6.33 2.89
C SER A 143 8.99 7.40 1.82
N ALA A 144 8.05 7.16 0.90
CA ALA A 144 7.63 8.15 -0.09
C ALA A 144 6.80 9.30 0.53
N THR A 145 6.13 9.05 1.65
CA THR A 145 5.24 10.01 2.34
C THR A 145 5.98 10.96 3.29
N THR A 146 7.33 10.91 3.38
CA THR A 146 8.11 11.87 4.18
C THR A 146 8.68 13.00 3.30
N PRO A 147 7.98 14.14 3.11
CA PRO A 147 8.61 15.34 2.59
C PRO A 147 9.53 15.92 3.67
N GLY A 148 10.76 16.25 3.26
CA GLY A 148 11.83 16.72 4.15
C GLY A 148 11.38 17.78 5.14
N ARG A 149 11.60 17.50 6.43
CA ARG A 149 11.63 18.50 7.49
C ARG A 149 12.91 19.32 7.29
N SER A 150 12.82 20.37 6.48
CA SER A 150 13.87 21.39 6.39
C SER A 150 13.91 22.18 7.69
N ARG A 151 15.13 22.30 8.21
CA ARG A 151 15.55 23.05 9.40
C ARG A 151 15.16 24.52 9.36
#